data_AF-A0A285VRR2-F1
#
_entry.id   AF-A0A285VRR2-F1
#
_cell.length_a   1.000
_cell.length_b   1.000
_cell.length_c   1.000
_cell.angle_alpha   90.00
_cell.angle_beta   90.00
_cell.angle_gamma   90.00
#
_symmetry.space_group_name_H-M   'P 1'
#
loop_
_entity.id
_entity.type
_entity.pdbx_description
1 polymer ?
#
loop_
_entity_poly.entity_id
_entity_poly.type
_entity_poly.pdbx_seq_one_letter_code
_entity_poly.pdbx_strand_id
1 'polypeptide(L)'
;MSRDAYREGERAHNLTLLSEGDLYVARFTGDGFGDGEWDGRGVWLPLVVDGRSHVPGMSVAEVLTWTRCAADLVGPTKMDRPEDVEANPHTGAVYVALTNNTRRTPAEIDEANPRAGNKHGHVIEWVESGNDAAALDFTWRIVLIAGEPSDPTTYFDGYDKSLVSPISCPDNVAFDSQPEHLWIATDGAPGTLGTCDGLFLMPTAGPDRGRVQQFLSVPAGAECCGPVVEWTDRSVLICVQHPGDGLPSAYPYLGDSVPRPGVAHVYRSRG
;
A
#
# COMPACT_ATOMS: atom_id res chain seq x y z
N MET A 1 7.59 -13.06 11.80
CA MET A 1 7.13 -12.94 13.20
C MET A 1 8.33 -12.92 14.14
N SER A 2 8.32 -12.13 15.22
CA SER A 2 9.37 -12.21 16.25
C SER A 2 9.24 -13.50 17.06
N ARG A 3 10.36 -14.07 17.52
CA ARG A 3 10.34 -15.25 18.43
C ARG A 3 9.70 -14.91 19.77
N ASP A 4 10.07 -13.75 20.31
CA ASP A 4 9.63 -13.29 21.62
C ASP A 4 8.45 -12.32 21.49
N ALA A 5 7.63 -12.24 22.54
CA ALA A 5 6.47 -11.35 22.58
C ALA A 5 6.86 -9.95 23.09
N TYR A 6 6.13 -8.93 22.63
CA TYR A 6 6.17 -7.59 23.19
C TYR A 6 5.80 -7.60 24.68
N ARG A 7 6.50 -6.79 25.47
CA ARG A 7 6.22 -6.60 26.90
C ARG A 7 6.08 -5.12 27.22
N GLU A 8 4.90 -4.71 27.66
CA GLU A 8 4.63 -3.31 27.98
C GLU A 8 5.61 -2.78 29.04
N GLY A 9 6.17 -1.59 28.81
CA GLY A 9 7.13 -0.95 29.72
C GLY A 9 8.55 -1.53 29.70
N GLU A 10 8.79 -2.71 29.12
CA GLU A 10 10.12 -3.35 29.09
C GLU A 10 10.93 -2.95 27.84
N ARG A 11 11.31 -1.68 27.74
CA ARG A 11 12.03 -1.15 26.56
C ARG A 11 13.28 -1.96 26.20
N ALA A 12 14.08 -2.38 27.18
CA ALA A 12 15.32 -3.14 26.93
C ALA A 12 15.05 -4.50 26.27
N HIS A 13 13.99 -5.20 26.69
CA HIS A 13 13.52 -6.44 26.05
C HIS A 13 12.97 -6.15 24.65
N ASN A 14 12.12 -5.14 24.51
CA ASN A 14 11.47 -4.85 23.21
C ASN A 14 12.45 -4.45 22.10
N LEU A 15 13.61 -3.89 22.45
CA LEU A 15 14.68 -3.56 21.49
C LEU A 15 15.31 -4.81 20.84
N THR A 16 15.09 -6.01 21.36
CA THR A 16 15.63 -7.26 20.79
C THR A 16 14.61 -8.02 19.94
N LEU A 17 13.35 -7.59 19.85
CA LEU A 17 12.29 -8.39 19.20
C LEU A 17 12.56 -8.66 17.72
N LEU A 18 13.26 -7.76 17.02
CA LEU A 18 13.57 -7.89 15.60
C LEU A 18 14.90 -8.62 15.33
N SER A 19 15.62 -9.07 16.36
CA SER A 19 16.88 -9.81 16.16
C SER A 19 16.67 -11.29 15.87
N GLU A 20 15.51 -11.86 16.26
CA GLU A 20 15.20 -13.26 16.08
C GLU A 20 13.73 -13.44 15.71
N GLY A 21 13.49 -14.19 14.64
CA GLY A 21 12.15 -14.42 14.15
C GLY A 21 12.13 -15.18 12.82
N ASP A 22 10.93 -15.30 12.30
CA ASP A 22 10.62 -16.05 11.09
C ASP A 22 10.31 -15.09 9.94
N LEU A 23 10.81 -15.45 8.75
CA LEU A 23 10.63 -14.72 7.51
C LEU A 23 9.84 -15.57 6.50
N TYR A 24 8.83 -14.96 5.91
CA TYR A 24 7.93 -15.58 4.93
C TYR A 24 7.81 -14.71 3.67
N VAL A 25 7.26 -15.30 2.61
CA VAL A 25 6.84 -14.59 1.40
C VAL A 25 5.43 -15.04 0.99
N ALA A 26 4.60 -14.13 0.51
CA ALA A 26 3.21 -14.42 0.18
C ALA A 26 3.05 -15.13 -1.18
N ARG A 27 2.04 -15.99 -1.25
CA ARG A 27 1.46 -16.48 -2.52
C ARG A 27 -0.04 -16.27 -2.48
N PHE A 28 -0.56 -15.58 -3.50
CA PHE A 28 -1.95 -15.26 -3.73
C PHE A 28 -2.55 -16.23 -4.77
N THR A 29 -3.77 -16.69 -4.52
CA THR A 29 -4.58 -17.50 -5.42
C THR A 29 -5.96 -16.86 -5.52
N GLY A 30 -6.32 -16.41 -6.73
CA GLY A 30 -7.67 -15.92 -7.02
C GLY A 30 -8.69 -17.05 -7.14
N ASP A 31 -9.97 -16.74 -7.01
CA ASP A 31 -11.07 -17.70 -7.15
C ASP A 31 -11.86 -17.58 -8.47
N GLY A 32 -11.56 -16.59 -9.29
CA GLY A 32 -12.01 -16.46 -10.67
C GLY A 32 -12.61 -15.08 -10.98
N PHE A 33 -12.21 -14.46 -12.10
CA PHE A 33 -12.76 -13.19 -12.60
C PHE A 33 -14.29 -13.14 -12.91
N GLY A 34 -15.05 -14.21 -12.61
CA GLY A 34 -16.41 -14.41 -13.11
C GLY A 34 -17.50 -13.65 -12.36
N ASP A 35 -17.24 -13.23 -11.12
CA ASP A 35 -18.21 -12.56 -10.24
C ASP A 35 -18.06 -11.03 -10.21
N GLY A 36 -16.97 -10.50 -10.77
CA GLY A 36 -16.69 -9.07 -10.78
C GLY A 36 -16.10 -8.55 -9.47
N GLU A 37 -15.65 -9.45 -8.59
CA GLU A 37 -14.74 -9.17 -7.50
C GLU A 37 -13.31 -9.60 -7.90
N TRP A 38 -12.34 -9.21 -7.08
CA TRP A 38 -10.92 -9.54 -7.29
C TRP A 38 -10.39 -10.01 -5.95
N ASP A 39 -10.67 -11.25 -5.60
CA ASP A 39 -10.44 -11.78 -4.27
C ASP A 39 -9.98 -13.24 -4.31
N GLY A 40 -9.76 -13.79 -3.12
CA GLY A 40 -9.39 -15.19 -2.99
C GLY A 40 -8.64 -15.49 -1.71
N ARG A 41 -7.70 -16.43 -1.81
CA ARG A 41 -6.93 -16.94 -0.68
C ARG A 41 -5.44 -16.77 -0.90
N GLY A 42 -4.69 -16.70 0.18
CA GLY A 42 -3.25 -16.76 0.12
C GLY A 42 -2.63 -17.50 1.27
N VAL A 43 -1.33 -17.74 1.14
CA VAL A 43 -0.52 -18.47 2.10
C VAL A 43 0.84 -17.81 2.26
N TRP A 44 1.38 -17.87 3.47
CA TRP A 44 2.74 -17.46 3.79
C TRP A 44 3.71 -18.64 3.59
N LEU A 45 4.62 -18.51 2.62
CA LEU A 45 5.64 -19.50 2.30
C LEU A 45 6.87 -19.28 3.19
N PRO A 46 7.36 -20.30 3.90
CA PRO A 46 8.48 -20.14 4.81
C PRO A 46 9.78 -19.93 4.03
N LEU A 47 10.55 -18.92 4.42
CA LEU A 47 11.94 -18.71 3.99
C LEU A 47 12.91 -19.09 5.12
N VAL A 48 12.68 -18.54 6.31
CA VAL A 48 13.40 -18.88 7.55
C VAL A 48 12.38 -19.08 8.65
N VAL A 49 12.42 -20.23 9.33
CA VAL A 49 11.56 -20.54 10.49
C VAL A 49 12.41 -21.21 11.56
N ASP A 50 12.25 -20.81 12.82
CA ASP A 50 12.98 -21.36 13.98
C ASP A 50 14.51 -21.35 13.77
N GLY A 51 15.01 -20.30 13.13
CA GLY A 51 16.44 -20.16 12.81
C GLY A 51 16.97 -21.17 11.79
N ARG A 52 16.10 -21.76 10.97
CA ARG A 52 16.45 -22.72 9.91
C ARG A 52 15.98 -22.22 8.54
N SER A 53 16.77 -22.49 7.51
CA SER A 53 16.36 -22.23 6.13
C SER A 53 15.35 -23.27 5.68
N HIS A 54 14.28 -22.80 5.04
CA HIS A 54 13.29 -23.63 4.34
C HIS A 54 13.46 -23.58 2.81
N VAL A 55 14.51 -22.92 2.33
CA VAL A 55 14.79 -22.75 0.91
C VAL A 55 15.84 -23.79 0.45
N PRO A 56 15.52 -24.65 -0.54
CA PRO A 56 16.44 -25.70 -0.98
C PRO A 56 17.82 -25.17 -1.37
N GLY A 57 18.87 -25.75 -0.77
CA GLY A 57 20.26 -25.44 -1.12
C GLY A 57 20.78 -24.10 -0.60
N MET A 58 20.04 -23.37 0.23
CA MET A 58 20.48 -22.10 0.82
C MET A 58 20.54 -22.19 2.34
N SER A 59 21.61 -21.65 2.93
CA SER A 59 21.71 -21.41 4.38
C SER A 59 20.87 -20.21 4.82
N VAL A 60 20.65 -20.05 6.13
CA VAL A 60 19.90 -18.90 6.68
C VAL A 60 20.53 -17.57 6.27
N ALA A 61 21.86 -17.45 6.35
CA ALA A 61 22.55 -16.22 5.98
C ALA A 61 22.35 -15.87 4.50
N GLU A 62 22.37 -16.88 3.62
CA GLU A 62 22.11 -16.69 2.19
C GLU A 62 20.67 -16.31 1.92
N VAL A 63 19.70 -16.95 2.60
CA VAL A 63 18.28 -16.59 2.48
C VAL A 63 18.06 -15.14 2.90
N LEU A 64 18.57 -14.70 4.06
CA LEU A 64 18.37 -13.34 4.54
C LEU A 64 19.10 -12.29 3.68
N THR A 65 20.30 -12.62 3.15
CA THR A 65 21.07 -11.69 2.30
C THR A 65 20.51 -11.60 0.88
N TRP A 66 20.06 -12.73 0.32
CA TRP A 66 19.55 -12.84 -1.05
C TRP A 66 18.06 -13.19 -1.07
N THR A 67 17.29 -12.54 -0.20
CA THR A 67 15.87 -12.85 0.06
C THR A 67 15.04 -12.93 -1.22
N ARG A 68 15.27 -12.05 -2.21
CA ARG A 68 14.55 -12.09 -3.49
C ARG A 68 14.83 -13.37 -4.27
N CYS A 69 16.10 -13.76 -4.39
CA CYS A 69 16.50 -15.00 -5.07
C CYS A 69 15.99 -16.23 -4.33
N ALA A 70 16.05 -16.21 -3.00
CA ALA A 70 15.54 -17.29 -2.16
C ALA A 70 14.01 -17.46 -2.29
N ALA A 71 13.28 -16.33 -2.32
CA ALA A 71 11.84 -16.32 -2.52
C ALA A 71 11.47 -16.90 -3.88
N ASP A 72 12.15 -16.51 -4.98
CA ASP A 72 11.87 -17.07 -6.32
C ASP A 72 11.92 -18.61 -6.35
N LEU A 73 12.77 -19.25 -5.53
CA LEU A 73 12.89 -20.71 -5.46
C LEU A 73 11.70 -21.41 -4.78
N VAL A 74 10.92 -20.69 -3.97
CA VAL A 74 9.73 -21.25 -3.29
C VAL A 74 8.40 -20.89 -3.97
N GLY A 75 8.45 -20.09 -5.04
CA GLY A 75 7.31 -19.80 -5.92
C GLY A 75 6.23 -18.88 -5.34
N PRO A 76 6.57 -17.67 -4.87
CA PRO A 76 5.60 -16.64 -4.49
C PRO A 76 4.88 -16.05 -5.71
N THR A 77 3.86 -15.24 -5.46
CA THR A 77 3.19 -14.46 -6.52
C THR A 77 4.02 -13.20 -6.83
N LYS A 78 4.27 -12.93 -8.12
CA LYS A 78 5.02 -11.75 -8.56
C LYS A 78 4.09 -10.53 -8.67
N MET A 79 4.14 -9.68 -7.66
CA MET A 79 3.24 -8.53 -7.50
C MET A 79 3.64 -7.30 -8.32
N ASP A 80 2.68 -6.43 -8.63
CA ASP A 80 2.87 -5.14 -9.29
C ASP A 80 3.40 -4.06 -8.33
N ARG A 81 4.72 -4.08 -8.10
CA ARG A 81 5.47 -3.10 -7.27
C ARG A 81 4.79 -2.78 -5.93
N PRO A 82 4.82 -3.71 -4.96
CA PRO A 82 4.45 -3.40 -3.58
C PRO A 82 5.31 -2.25 -3.05
N GLU A 83 4.67 -1.20 -2.56
CA GLU A 83 5.30 -0.06 -1.88
C GLU A 83 4.97 -0.14 -0.37
N ASP A 84 4.07 0.71 0.13
CA ASP A 84 3.72 0.76 1.54
C ASP A 84 2.71 -0.31 1.96
N VAL A 85 2.76 -0.67 3.24
CA VAL A 85 1.88 -1.64 3.88
C VAL A 85 1.48 -1.16 5.28
N GLU A 86 0.19 -1.12 5.55
CA GLU A 86 -0.33 -0.66 6.85
C GLU A 86 -1.46 -1.58 7.32
N ALA A 87 -1.41 -1.97 8.59
CA ALA A 87 -2.50 -2.69 9.23
C ALA A 87 -3.54 -1.69 9.76
N ASN A 88 -4.81 -1.91 9.44
CA ASN A 88 -5.91 -1.16 10.03
C ASN A 88 -5.93 -1.44 11.55
N PRO A 89 -5.71 -0.42 12.40
CA PRO A 89 -5.56 -0.60 13.84
C PRO A 89 -6.87 -1.00 14.54
N HIS A 90 -8.01 -0.88 13.86
CA HIS A 90 -9.34 -1.20 14.40
C HIS A 90 -9.82 -2.58 13.98
N THR A 91 -9.49 -3.03 12.77
CA THR A 91 -9.98 -4.30 12.22
C THR A 91 -8.93 -5.40 12.18
N GLY A 92 -7.65 -5.05 12.11
CA GLY A 92 -6.54 -5.99 11.89
C GLY A 92 -6.29 -6.33 10.41
N ALA A 93 -7.16 -5.89 9.49
CA ALA A 93 -6.95 -6.08 8.06
C ALA A 93 -5.73 -5.29 7.57
N VAL A 94 -4.93 -5.87 6.68
CA VAL A 94 -3.70 -5.27 6.17
C VAL A 94 -3.89 -4.80 4.74
N TYR A 95 -3.39 -3.60 4.43
CA TYR A 95 -3.52 -2.96 3.13
C TYR A 95 -2.15 -2.75 2.53
N VAL A 96 -1.99 -3.08 1.25
CA VAL A 96 -0.75 -2.83 0.49
C VAL A 96 -1.04 -2.01 -0.76
N ALA A 97 -0.23 -0.98 -0.96
CA ALA A 97 -0.21 -0.21 -2.19
C ALA A 97 0.64 -0.92 -3.25
N LEU A 98 0.07 -1.10 -4.45
CA LEU A 98 0.72 -1.72 -5.60
C LEU A 98 0.80 -0.67 -6.70
N THR A 99 1.87 0.13 -6.70
CA THR A 99 1.90 1.44 -7.38
C THR A 99 1.73 1.35 -8.90
N ASN A 100 2.36 0.39 -9.57
CA ASN A 100 2.19 0.12 -11.01
C ASN A 100 3.07 -1.06 -11.45
N ASN A 101 2.83 -1.56 -12.66
CA ASN A 101 3.75 -2.41 -13.40
C ASN A 101 3.46 -2.37 -14.90
N THR A 102 4.10 -1.45 -15.62
CA THR A 102 3.99 -1.34 -17.08
C THR A 102 4.60 -2.52 -17.83
N ARG A 103 5.35 -3.39 -17.14
CA ARG A 103 5.96 -4.60 -17.72
C ARG A 103 5.07 -5.84 -17.59
N ARG A 104 3.96 -5.77 -16.86
CA ARG A 104 3.00 -6.87 -16.72
C ARG A 104 2.47 -7.27 -18.09
N THR A 105 2.72 -8.50 -18.52
CA THR A 105 2.23 -8.98 -19.81
C THR A 105 0.84 -9.62 -19.67
N PRO A 106 0.06 -9.73 -20.77
CA PRO A 106 -1.24 -10.41 -20.74
C PRO A 106 -1.19 -11.87 -20.28
N ALA A 107 -0.04 -12.54 -20.42
CA ALA A 107 0.13 -13.94 -19.98
C ALA A 107 0.45 -14.07 -18.48
N GLU A 108 0.71 -12.95 -17.80
CA GLU A 108 1.10 -12.90 -16.38
C GLU A 108 0.02 -12.26 -15.51
N ILE A 109 -1.16 -11.96 -16.07
CA ILE A 109 -2.28 -11.45 -15.27
C ILE A 109 -2.90 -12.59 -14.44
N ASP A 110 -3.25 -12.26 -13.22
CA ASP A 110 -4.07 -13.03 -12.30
C ASP A 110 -4.99 -12.05 -11.54
N GLU A 111 -5.91 -12.50 -10.70
CA GLU A 111 -6.79 -11.56 -9.98
C GLU A 111 -6.04 -10.63 -9.04
N ALA A 112 -4.91 -11.07 -8.48
CA ALA A 112 -4.08 -10.22 -7.63
C ALA A 112 -3.28 -9.18 -8.43
N ASN A 113 -3.20 -9.31 -9.76
CA ASN A 113 -2.52 -8.39 -10.69
C ASN A 113 -3.32 -8.30 -12.00
N PRO A 114 -4.53 -7.70 -12.00
CA PRO A 114 -5.55 -7.97 -13.01
C PRO A 114 -5.37 -7.24 -14.34
N ARG A 115 -4.32 -6.41 -14.49
CA ARG A 115 -4.11 -5.56 -15.68
C ARG A 115 -2.75 -5.77 -16.31
N ALA A 116 -2.73 -6.08 -17.60
CA ALA A 116 -1.52 -5.98 -18.41
C ALA A 116 -1.14 -4.50 -18.62
N GLY A 117 0.16 -4.20 -18.65
CA GLY A 117 0.67 -2.84 -18.81
C GLY A 117 0.14 -1.88 -17.75
N ASN A 118 -0.07 -2.36 -16.52
CA ASN A 118 -0.70 -1.63 -15.43
C ASN A 118 0.08 -0.36 -15.10
N LYS A 119 -0.35 0.79 -15.64
CA LYS A 119 0.30 2.08 -15.37
C LYS A 119 -0.26 2.80 -14.16
N HIS A 120 -1.37 2.33 -13.59
CA HIS A 120 -2.11 3.06 -12.55
C HIS A 120 -2.05 2.44 -11.17
N GLY A 121 -1.74 1.15 -11.06
CA GLY A 121 -1.65 0.48 -9.77
C GLY A 121 -3.00 0.12 -9.16
N HIS A 122 -2.96 -0.41 -7.95
CA HIS A 122 -4.13 -0.88 -7.19
C HIS A 122 -3.79 -1.01 -5.70
N VAL A 123 -4.79 -1.30 -4.86
CA VAL A 123 -4.63 -1.57 -3.42
C VAL A 123 -5.30 -2.91 -3.09
N ILE A 124 -4.55 -3.80 -2.44
CA ILE A 124 -5.05 -5.07 -1.91
C ILE A 124 -5.25 -4.95 -0.40
N GLU A 125 -6.36 -5.48 0.09
CA GLU A 125 -6.60 -5.79 1.49
C GLU A 125 -6.43 -7.31 1.70
N TRP A 126 -5.84 -7.73 2.83
CA TRP A 126 -5.96 -9.10 3.30
C TRP A 126 -6.25 -9.19 4.79
N VAL A 127 -6.79 -10.34 5.20
CA VAL A 127 -7.06 -10.69 6.59
C VAL A 127 -6.56 -12.11 6.83
N GLU A 128 -5.61 -12.25 7.74
CA GLU A 128 -5.14 -13.55 8.23
C GLU A 128 -6.26 -14.36 8.87
N SER A 129 -6.20 -15.68 8.72
CA SER A 129 -7.21 -16.59 9.25
C SER A 129 -7.43 -16.41 10.75
N GLY A 130 -8.70 -16.25 11.13
CA GLY A 130 -9.08 -15.98 12.52
C GLY A 130 -8.77 -14.56 13.00
N ASN A 131 -8.39 -13.64 12.11
CA ASN A 131 -7.88 -12.31 12.44
C ASN A 131 -6.65 -12.40 13.37
N ASP A 132 -5.81 -13.41 13.13
CA ASP A 132 -4.59 -13.68 13.90
C ASP A 132 -3.39 -13.45 12.99
N ALA A 133 -2.60 -12.41 13.27
CA ALA A 133 -1.38 -12.08 12.52
C ALA A 133 -0.32 -13.20 12.55
N ALA A 134 -0.50 -14.24 13.36
CA ALA A 134 0.32 -15.44 13.36
C ALA A 134 -0.13 -16.53 12.39
N ALA A 135 -1.32 -16.44 11.79
CA ALA A 135 -1.80 -17.44 10.85
C ALA A 135 -0.96 -17.44 9.56
N LEU A 136 -0.80 -18.62 8.97
CA LEU A 136 -0.01 -18.82 7.74
C LEU A 136 -0.85 -18.84 6.47
N ASP A 137 -2.13 -18.52 6.60
CA ASP A 137 -3.09 -18.40 5.51
C ASP A 137 -4.01 -17.19 5.74
N PHE A 138 -4.51 -16.63 4.64
CA PHE A 138 -5.31 -15.41 4.64
C PHE A 138 -6.34 -15.42 3.50
N THR A 139 -7.37 -14.59 3.64
CA THR A 139 -8.23 -14.17 2.53
C THR A 139 -7.83 -12.77 2.10
N TRP A 140 -7.93 -12.46 0.82
CA TRP A 140 -7.56 -11.14 0.29
C TRP A 140 -8.57 -10.68 -0.74
N ARG A 141 -8.63 -9.37 -0.98
CA ARG A 141 -9.38 -8.73 -2.07
C ARG A 141 -8.72 -7.44 -2.53
N ILE A 142 -8.89 -7.04 -3.79
CA ILE A 142 -8.56 -5.70 -4.25
C ILE A 142 -9.69 -4.77 -3.84
N VAL A 143 -9.36 -3.66 -3.18
CA VAL A 143 -10.32 -2.62 -2.80
C VAL A 143 -10.33 -1.46 -3.81
N LEU A 144 -9.22 -1.26 -4.52
CA LEU A 144 -9.07 -0.18 -5.52
C LEU A 144 -8.26 -0.67 -6.71
N ILE A 145 -8.81 -0.61 -7.92
CA ILE A 145 -8.04 -0.63 -9.17
C ILE A 145 -8.03 0.81 -9.70
N ALA A 146 -6.91 1.48 -9.51
CA ALA A 146 -6.76 2.90 -9.77
C ALA A 146 -6.78 3.24 -11.27
N GLY A 147 -7.13 4.48 -11.59
CA GLY A 147 -7.16 5.03 -12.93
C GLY A 147 -8.21 6.14 -13.05
N GLU A 148 -8.55 6.44 -14.29
CA GLU A 148 -9.66 7.32 -14.64
C GLU A 148 -11.00 6.59 -14.39
N PRO A 149 -11.96 7.14 -13.61
CA PRO A 149 -13.21 6.44 -13.28
C PRO A 149 -14.06 6.07 -14.50
N SER A 150 -13.92 6.80 -15.61
CA SER A 150 -14.58 6.44 -16.87
C SER A 150 -13.97 5.22 -17.59
N ASP A 151 -12.79 4.74 -17.18
CA ASP A 151 -12.20 3.51 -17.69
C ASP A 151 -12.94 2.28 -17.11
N PRO A 152 -13.47 1.37 -17.94
CA PRO A 152 -14.21 0.20 -17.46
C PRO A 152 -13.36 -0.75 -16.60
N THR A 153 -12.03 -0.72 -16.74
CA THR A 153 -11.10 -1.60 -16.01
C THR A 153 -10.77 -1.12 -14.59
N THR A 154 -11.21 0.07 -14.19
CA THR A 154 -11.08 0.53 -12.81
C THR A 154 -12.05 -0.16 -11.88
N TYR A 155 -11.80 -0.11 -10.59
CA TYR A 155 -12.66 -0.66 -9.56
C TYR A 155 -12.49 0.15 -8.29
N PHE A 156 -13.61 0.46 -7.63
CA PHE A 156 -13.67 1.30 -6.45
C PHE A 156 -14.53 0.61 -5.40
N ASP A 157 -14.21 -0.65 -5.11
CA ASP A 157 -14.93 -1.50 -4.15
C ASP A 157 -16.46 -1.57 -4.36
N GLY A 158 -16.87 -1.53 -5.63
CA GLY A 158 -18.28 -1.53 -6.05
C GLY A 158 -18.99 -0.16 -6.00
N TYR A 159 -18.31 0.93 -5.61
CA TYR A 159 -18.90 2.26 -5.56
C TYR A 159 -19.19 2.84 -6.94
N ASP A 160 -20.13 3.80 -7.00
CA ASP A 160 -20.47 4.51 -8.23
C ASP A 160 -19.29 5.36 -8.72
N LYS A 161 -18.70 4.93 -9.85
CA LYS A 161 -17.54 5.59 -10.47
C LYS A 161 -17.79 7.04 -10.89
N SER A 162 -19.04 7.46 -11.04
CA SER A 162 -19.36 8.86 -11.35
C SER A 162 -19.20 9.81 -10.15
N LEU A 163 -19.02 9.26 -8.95
CA LEU A 163 -18.95 9.98 -7.68
C LEU A 163 -17.58 9.90 -7.00
N VAL A 164 -16.55 9.38 -7.69
CA VAL A 164 -15.18 9.23 -7.16
C VAL A 164 -14.19 10.12 -7.90
N SER A 165 -13.07 10.41 -7.25
CA SER A 165 -11.94 11.13 -7.87
C SER A 165 -11.07 10.18 -8.70
N PRO A 166 -10.50 10.61 -9.83
CA PRO A 166 -9.44 9.87 -10.49
C PRO A 166 -8.21 9.79 -9.58
N ILE A 167 -7.59 8.61 -9.54
CA ILE A 167 -6.42 8.32 -8.71
C ILE A 167 -5.48 7.42 -9.50
N SER A 168 -4.17 7.55 -9.31
CA SER A 168 -3.18 6.69 -9.95
C SER A 168 -1.96 6.58 -9.05
N CYS A 169 -1.26 5.47 -9.19
CA CYS A 169 0.00 5.17 -8.52
C CYS A 169 -0.09 5.34 -6.99
N PRO A 170 -1.00 4.61 -6.32
CA PRO A 170 -1.02 4.56 -4.86
C PRO A 170 0.35 4.09 -4.36
N ASP A 171 0.90 4.82 -3.39
CA ASP A 171 2.24 4.56 -2.85
C ASP A 171 2.17 4.34 -1.34
N ASN A 172 1.79 5.36 -0.56
CA ASN A 172 1.62 5.23 0.88
C ASN A 172 0.16 5.02 1.28
N VAL A 173 -0.03 4.27 2.37
CA VAL A 173 -1.33 4.05 3.00
C VAL A 173 -1.28 4.38 4.48
N ALA A 174 -2.35 4.95 5.02
CA ALA A 174 -2.45 5.27 6.43
C ALA A 174 -3.90 5.17 6.93
N PHE A 175 -4.05 5.03 8.24
CA PHE A 175 -5.34 5.06 8.93
C PHE A 175 -5.39 6.22 9.93
N ASP A 176 -6.61 6.66 10.23
CA ASP A 176 -6.87 7.64 11.28
C ASP A 176 -7.72 7.02 12.41
N SER A 177 -8.33 7.86 13.24
CA SER A 177 -9.14 7.39 14.36
C SER A 177 -10.47 6.74 13.96
N GLN A 178 -10.93 6.94 12.72
CA GLN A 178 -12.12 6.31 12.18
C GLN A 178 -11.78 4.93 11.59
N PRO A 179 -12.51 3.87 11.97
CA PRO A 179 -12.17 2.50 11.59
C PRO A 179 -12.25 2.22 10.09
N GLU A 180 -13.03 2.99 9.35
CA GLU A 180 -13.25 2.83 7.92
C GLU A 180 -12.35 3.71 7.03
N HIS A 181 -11.54 4.63 7.57
CA HIS A 181 -10.80 5.59 6.75
C HIS A 181 -9.45 5.04 6.27
N LEU A 182 -9.36 4.68 4.99
CA LEU A 182 -8.08 4.43 4.32
C LEU A 182 -7.61 5.71 3.61
N TRP A 183 -6.49 6.25 4.06
CA TRP A 183 -5.80 7.35 3.40
C TRP A 183 -4.78 6.81 2.41
N ILE A 184 -4.72 7.38 1.21
CA ILE A 184 -3.88 6.91 0.10
C ILE A 184 -3.10 8.09 -0.46
N ALA A 185 -1.77 8.05 -0.38
CA ALA A 185 -0.90 9.02 -1.02
C ALA A 185 -0.40 8.47 -2.37
N THR A 186 -0.09 9.35 -3.32
CA THR A 186 0.31 8.94 -4.68
C THR A 186 1.70 9.43 -5.07
N ASP A 187 2.40 8.60 -5.85
CA ASP A 187 3.64 8.92 -6.57
C ASP A 187 3.53 8.47 -8.04
N GLY A 188 3.34 9.42 -8.95
CA GLY A 188 3.40 9.17 -10.39
C GLY A 188 2.12 9.48 -11.15
N ALA A 189 1.10 10.06 -10.52
CA ALA A 189 -0.08 10.59 -11.21
C ALA A 189 0.24 11.57 -12.35
N PRO A 190 1.30 12.43 -12.28
CA PRO A 190 1.67 13.32 -13.38
C PRO A 190 2.01 12.58 -14.68
N GLY A 191 2.67 11.42 -14.58
CA GLY A 191 3.09 10.62 -15.73
C GLY A 191 1.96 9.80 -16.36
N THR A 192 0.83 9.66 -15.68
CA THR A 192 -0.24 8.72 -16.06
C THR A 192 -1.56 9.42 -16.35
N LEU A 193 -2.04 10.24 -15.42
CA LEU A 193 -3.29 11.01 -15.49
C LEU A 193 -3.02 12.47 -15.91
N GLY A 194 -1.78 12.94 -15.81
CA GLY A 194 -1.45 14.35 -16.08
C GLY A 194 -1.90 15.31 -14.97
N THR A 195 -2.20 14.78 -13.78
CA THR A 195 -2.56 15.54 -12.58
C THR A 195 -1.40 15.56 -11.59
N CYS A 196 -1.38 16.53 -10.68
CA CYS A 196 -0.42 16.48 -9.57
C CYS A 196 -0.78 15.35 -8.61
N ASP A 197 0.23 14.77 -7.97
CA ASP A 197 0.04 13.80 -6.90
C ASP A 197 -0.71 14.41 -5.71
N GLY A 198 -1.20 13.57 -4.81
CA GLY A 198 -2.01 14.02 -3.69
C GLY A 198 -2.28 12.97 -2.63
N LEU A 199 -3.11 13.38 -1.68
CA LEU A 199 -3.64 12.50 -0.64
C LEU A 199 -5.14 12.34 -0.87
N PHE A 200 -5.60 11.11 -0.80
CA PHE A 200 -6.98 10.70 -1.01
C PHE A 200 -7.50 9.99 0.23
N LEU A 201 -8.82 10.07 0.43
CA LEU A 201 -9.54 9.29 1.44
C LEU A 201 -10.47 8.32 0.73
N MET A 202 -10.48 7.06 1.18
CA MET A 202 -11.38 6.02 0.72
C MET A 202 -11.98 5.29 1.92
N PRO A 203 -13.30 5.36 2.15
CA PRO A 203 -13.94 4.53 3.14
C PRO A 203 -13.87 3.04 2.76
N THR A 204 -13.54 2.17 3.71
CA THR A 204 -13.42 0.70 3.52
C THR A 204 -14.67 -0.06 3.95
N ALA A 205 -15.62 0.63 4.61
CA ALA A 205 -16.87 0.07 5.09
C ALA A 205 -18.01 1.11 5.03
N GLY A 206 -19.24 0.65 5.26
CA GLY A 206 -20.42 1.52 5.28
C GLY A 206 -20.96 1.91 3.89
N PRO A 207 -21.91 2.86 3.83
CA PRO A 207 -22.59 3.23 2.59
C PRO A 207 -21.68 3.96 1.59
N ASP A 208 -20.57 4.54 2.06
CA ASP A 208 -19.56 5.21 1.24
C ASP A 208 -18.34 4.31 0.95
N ARG A 209 -18.43 3.00 1.23
CA ARG A 209 -17.36 2.03 0.92
C ARG A 209 -16.93 2.15 -0.54
N GLY A 210 -15.65 2.42 -0.77
CA GLY A 210 -15.08 2.59 -2.10
C GLY A 210 -15.10 4.01 -2.65
N ARG A 211 -15.72 4.97 -1.95
CA ARG A 211 -15.79 6.36 -2.39
C ARG A 211 -14.45 7.08 -2.26
N VAL A 212 -13.61 6.99 -3.28
CA VAL A 212 -12.32 7.70 -3.33
C VAL A 212 -12.54 9.20 -3.53
N GLN A 213 -12.03 10.02 -2.61
CA GLN A 213 -12.11 11.47 -2.66
C GLN A 213 -10.72 12.09 -2.48
N GLN A 214 -10.32 12.98 -3.39
CA GLN A 214 -9.09 13.74 -3.21
C GLN A 214 -9.24 14.74 -2.05
N PHE A 215 -8.33 14.66 -1.09
CA PHE A 215 -8.27 15.56 0.06
C PHE A 215 -7.36 16.76 -0.21
N LEU A 216 -6.18 16.51 -0.78
CA LEU A 216 -5.24 17.54 -1.21
C LEU A 216 -4.45 17.11 -2.45
N SER A 217 -3.77 18.09 -3.04
CA SER A 217 -2.75 17.87 -4.07
C SER A 217 -1.46 18.55 -3.66
N VAL A 218 -0.32 17.97 -4.05
CA VAL A 218 1.01 18.53 -3.83
C VAL A 218 1.47 19.36 -5.04
N PRO A 219 2.49 20.23 -4.89
CA PRO A 219 3.02 21.04 -5.98
C PRO A 219 3.49 20.23 -7.18
N ALA A 220 3.59 20.88 -8.34
CA ALA A 220 4.09 20.26 -9.58
C ALA A 220 5.47 19.61 -9.38
N GLY A 221 5.63 18.41 -9.96
CA GLY A 221 6.85 17.62 -9.88
C GLY A 221 7.13 17.01 -8.51
N ALA A 222 6.23 17.18 -7.53
CA ALA A 222 6.31 16.48 -6.25
C ALA A 222 5.44 15.23 -6.25
N GLU A 223 5.82 14.26 -5.43
CA GLU A 223 4.91 13.21 -4.93
C GLU A 223 4.37 13.60 -3.55
N CYS A 224 3.27 12.96 -3.15
CA CYS A 224 2.74 13.02 -1.79
C CYS A 224 3.21 11.77 -1.03
N CYS A 225 4.00 11.93 0.02
CA CYS A 225 4.59 10.79 0.74
C CYS A 225 4.39 10.89 2.27
N GLY A 226 4.38 9.72 2.94
CA GLY A 226 4.42 9.59 4.40
C GLY A 226 3.32 10.35 5.13
N PRO A 227 2.03 10.13 4.80
CA PRO A 227 0.94 10.76 5.52
C PRO A 227 0.92 10.30 6.98
N VAL A 228 0.81 11.27 7.89
CA VAL A 228 0.45 11.02 9.29
C VAL A 228 -0.85 11.76 9.55
N VAL A 229 -1.92 11.00 9.77
CA VAL A 229 -3.22 11.55 10.16
C VAL A 229 -3.33 11.42 11.67
N GLU A 230 -3.33 12.56 12.36
CA GLU A 230 -3.36 12.57 13.81
C GLU A 230 -4.68 11.99 14.32
N TRP A 231 -4.63 11.11 15.34
CA TRP A 231 -5.79 10.45 15.95
C TRP A 231 -6.82 11.39 16.60
N THR A 232 -6.52 12.69 16.72
CA THR A 232 -7.52 13.69 17.12
C THR A 232 -8.28 14.27 15.93
N ASP A 233 -7.98 13.82 14.71
CA ASP A 233 -8.50 14.23 13.40
C ASP A 233 -8.40 15.75 13.14
N ARG A 234 -7.43 16.42 13.78
CA ARG A 234 -7.22 17.87 13.65
C ARG A 234 -6.09 18.24 12.70
N SER A 235 -5.17 17.30 12.48
CA SER A 235 -3.93 17.52 11.74
C SER A 235 -3.68 16.37 10.78
N VAL A 236 -3.38 16.73 9.54
CA VAL A 236 -2.79 15.85 8.55
C VAL A 236 -1.40 16.40 8.25
N LEU A 237 -0.38 15.57 8.41
CA LEU A 237 0.99 15.86 8.00
C LEU A 237 1.29 15.05 6.75
N ILE A 238 1.85 15.68 5.72
CA ILE A 238 2.36 15.00 4.53
C ILE A 238 3.74 15.51 4.17
N CYS A 239 4.56 14.67 3.55
CA CYS A 239 5.80 15.09 2.92
C CYS A 239 5.51 15.48 1.46
N VAL A 240 5.92 16.70 1.09
CA VAL A 240 6.08 17.12 -0.30
C VAL A 240 7.50 16.72 -0.71
N GLN A 241 7.65 15.56 -1.37
CA GLN A 241 8.96 15.09 -1.80
C GLN A 241 9.31 15.68 -3.17
N HIS A 242 10.61 16.00 -3.37
CA HIS A 242 11.21 16.47 -4.63
C HIS A 242 10.37 17.41 -5.51
N PRO A 243 9.76 18.49 -4.97
CA PRO A 243 9.03 19.43 -5.80
C PRO A 243 9.92 19.96 -6.91
N GLY A 244 9.37 20.07 -8.11
CA GLY A 244 10.12 20.54 -9.26
C GLY A 244 10.78 19.44 -10.11
N ASP A 245 10.60 18.15 -9.80
CA ASP A 245 11.12 17.09 -10.66
C ASP A 245 10.35 17.03 -11.99
N GLY A 246 11.07 17.15 -13.10
CA GLY A 246 10.51 17.19 -14.46
C GLY A 246 9.58 18.37 -14.79
N LEU A 247 9.10 19.13 -13.80
CA LEU A 247 8.10 20.18 -13.94
C LEU A 247 8.51 21.43 -13.13
N PRO A 248 8.31 22.66 -13.61
CA PRO A 248 8.67 23.86 -12.83
C PRO A 248 7.88 23.97 -11.52
N SER A 249 8.59 24.21 -10.41
CA SER A 249 7.99 24.49 -9.11
C SER A 249 8.80 25.56 -8.36
N ALA A 250 8.10 26.35 -7.56
CA ALA A 250 8.70 27.34 -6.65
C ALA A 250 8.35 27.06 -5.19
N TYR A 251 7.85 25.86 -4.87
CA TYR A 251 7.48 25.48 -3.50
C TYR A 251 8.70 25.56 -2.54
N PRO A 252 8.58 26.12 -1.33
CA PRO A 252 7.36 26.53 -0.64
C PRO A 252 6.98 28.02 -0.81
N TYR A 253 7.32 28.61 -1.95
CA TYR A 253 6.91 29.95 -2.39
C TYR A 253 7.51 31.10 -1.57
N LEU A 254 8.79 30.98 -1.22
CA LEU A 254 9.52 32.00 -0.44
C LEU A 254 10.09 33.16 -1.29
N GLY A 255 9.77 33.18 -2.59
CA GLY A 255 10.26 34.20 -3.52
C GLY A 255 11.63 33.89 -4.15
N ASP A 256 12.23 32.74 -3.84
CA ASP A 256 13.35 32.18 -4.59
C ASP A 256 12.85 31.13 -5.61
N SER A 257 13.74 30.73 -6.53
CA SER A 257 13.42 29.82 -7.64
C SER A 257 13.87 28.37 -7.39
N VAL A 258 14.31 28.03 -6.18
CA VAL A 258 14.85 26.71 -5.88
C VAL A 258 13.79 25.94 -5.08
N PRO A 259 13.12 24.96 -5.69
CA PRO A 259 12.10 24.22 -4.96
C PRO A 259 12.73 23.36 -3.86
N ARG A 260 12.05 23.23 -2.73
CA ARG A 260 12.58 22.54 -1.54
C ARG A 260 11.56 21.55 -1.00
N PRO A 261 11.91 20.27 -0.77
CA PRO A 261 11.02 19.35 -0.09
C PRO A 261 10.71 19.84 1.33
N GLY A 262 9.58 19.42 1.88
CA GLY A 262 9.18 19.80 3.22
C GLY A 262 7.96 19.05 3.71
N VAL A 263 7.69 19.16 5.02
CA VAL A 263 6.49 18.62 5.64
C VAL A 263 5.42 19.70 5.67
N ALA A 264 4.27 19.43 5.09
CA ALA A 264 3.10 20.30 5.13
C ALA A 264 2.17 19.85 6.26
N HIS A 265 1.70 20.82 7.05
CA HIS A 265 0.69 20.61 8.09
C HIS A 265 -0.64 21.19 7.62
N VAL A 266 -1.60 20.30 7.39
CA VAL A 266 -2.97 20.64 7.04
C VAL A 266 -3.83 20.52 8.28
N TYR A 267 -4.51 21.60 8.63
CA TYR A 267 -5.36 21.66 9.81
C TYR A 267 -6.60 22.51 9.55
N ARG A 268 -7.67 22.25 10.29
CA ARG A 268 -8.89 23.04 10.23
C ARG A 268 -8.68 24.37 10.96
N SER A 269 -8.89 25.50 10.28
CA SER A 269 -8.67 26.84 10.85
C SER A 269 -9.68 27.27 11.93
N ARG A 270 -10.73 26.48 12.18
CA ARG A 270 -11.70 26.68 13.26
C ARG A 270 -12.14 25.34 13.84
N GLY A 271 -11.63 25.03 15.03
CA GLY A 271 -11.93 23.87 15.89
C GLY A 271 -11.22 24.02 17.23
#